data_AF-A0A7W1K813-F1
#
_entry.id   AF-A0A7W1K813-F1
#
_cell.length_a   1.000
_cell.length_b   1.000
_cell.length_c   1.000
_cell.angle_alpha   90.00
_cell.angle_beta   90.00
_cell.angle_gamma   90.00
#
_symmetry.space_group_name_H-M   'P 1'
#
loop_
_entity.id
_entity.type
_entity.pdbx_description
1 polymer ?
#
loop_
_entity_poly.entity_id
_entity_poly.type
_entity_poly.pdbx_seq_one_letter_code
_entity_poly.pdbx_strand_id
1 'polypeptide(L)'
;MAHPEQHGENDGHLLGTGEWGKIKLVGQLEVTQTDDLVADVAAYGNYAYLANWGEADCSGPEKGGVNTPDSGAWVIDISDPANPKKVNFIAMPQDTRPGEGMQVVHVETPKFKGEILVMNAEACGKNYKGGFMLYDVTNPLKPVKLKEGFGERTGSDAHQTHSAFVWQPPGSTSAYLVLQDEEDLSDVDIFDITNPRRPRLLTELDLNDFDVAQPGLNLADSNLHDMTVKCIPTDDGPDAEPYAGKCIMIASYWDGGYVLLDVTDPAKPIFLYDTEYAAIDPELFEKTGIALTPEGNAHQAEFTADNRFFIGTDEDFSPYRARVTTDDGDAYDAGEFGWTVPISQNAGLEGALNGPTVYGGYGCPSDRGSIPNASTLGQLADREEAILVLQRGPLGDLSQTQGACFFSEKVETAQLLGYDAVIIANHHTGALGGDGPDTYFCGGQGHTFDIQISALCVGHRAMHELFDDADNFTYPETVPAVGTVGDRIGVTTQFDGWGYVHLY
;
A
#
# COMPACT_ATOMS: atom_id res chain seq x y z
N MET A 1 0.42 -28.92 -18.12
CA MET A 1 -0.61 -27.98 -18.59
C MET A 1 -1.24 -27.42 -17.33
N ALA A 2 -0.88 -26.20 -16.93
CA ALA A 2 -1.69 -25.44 -15.99
C ALA A 2 -2.91 -24.93 -16.75
N HIS A 3 -4.08 -24.87 -16.09
CA HIS A 3 -5.36 -24.60 -16.73
C HIS A 3 -5.43 -23.14 -17.22
N PRO A 4 -5.99 -22.86 -18.42
CA PRO A 4 -6.22 -21.50 -18.93
C PRO A 4 -7.22 -20.66 -18.11
N GLU A 5 -7.69 -21.16 -16.97
CA GLU A 5 -8.72 -20.54 -16.14
C GLU A 5 -8.17 -20.00 -14.81
N GLN A 6 -6.87 -20.22 -14.50
CA GLN A 6 -6.33 -19.83 -13.19
C GLN A 6 -6.04 -18.32 -13.06
N HIS A 7 -5.99 -17.59 -14.17
CA HIS A 7 -5.80 -16.13 -14.19
C HIS A 7 -6.93 -15.40 -14.94
N GLY A 8 -8.10 -16.04 -15.13
CA GLY A 8 -9.16 -15.49 -15.99
C GLY A 8 -8.87 -15.65 -17.48
N GLU A 9 -9.69 -15.03 -18.33
CA GLU A 9 -9.47 -15.01 -19.78
C GLU A 9 -8.19 -14.22 -20.14
N ASN A 10 -7.65 -14.42 -21.34
CA ASN A 10 -6.43 -13.70 -21.78
C ASN A 10 -6.62 -12.19 -21.97
N ASP A 11 -7.83 -11.68 -21.77
CA ASP A 11 -8.17 -10.27 -21.94
C ASP A 11 -7.55 -9.48 -20.78
N GLY A 12 -6.78 -8.43 -21.10
CA GLY A 12 -6.01 -7.67 -20.11
C GLY A 12 -4.61 -8.22 -19.78
N HIS A 13 -4.23 -9.41 -20.25
CA HIS A 13 -2.87 -9.92 -20.06
C HIS A 13 -1.89 -9.41 -21.13
N LEU A 14 -0.68 -9.02 -20.71
CA LEU A 14 0.45 -8.84 -21.62
C LEU A 14 0.87 -10.20 -22.19
N LEU A 15 0.37 -10.52 -23.38
CA LEU A 15 0.77 -11.70 -24.15
C LEU A 15 2.19 -11.51 -24.70
N GLY A 16 3.19 -11.62 -23.82
CA GLY A 16 4.59 -11.54 -24.21
C GLY A 16 4.95 -12.62 -25.23
N THR A 17 5.95 -12.37 -26.08
CA THR A 17 6.49 -13.35 -27.04
C THR A 17 7.22 -14.53 -26.36
N GLY A 18 7.21 -14.60 -25.03
CA GLY A 18 7.67 -15.77 -24.31
C GLY A 18 6.91 -16.98 -24.83
N GLU A 19 7.63 -18.01 -25.29
CA GLU A 19 6.95 -19.20 -25.82
C GLU A 19 6.03 -19.76 -24.72
N TRP A 20 4.73 -19.71 -24.99
CA TRP A 20 3.72 -20.32 -24.16
C TRP A 20 4.12 -21.78 -23.88
N GLY A 21 4.12 -22.18 -22.60
CA GLY A 21 4.56 -23.51 -22.17
C GLY A 21 6.03 -23.63 -21.70
N LYS A 22 6.78 -22.52 -21.58
CA LYS A 22 8.10 -22.53 -20.90
C LYS A 22 8.04 -22.72 -19.39
N ILE A 23 6.91 -22.35 -18.77
CA ILE A 23 6.63 -22.62 -17.36
C ILE A 23 5.76 -23.87 -17.28
N LYS A 24 6.15 -24.81 -16.41
CA LYS A 24 5.41 -26.03 -16.13
C LYS A 24 4.99 -26.03 -14.67
N LEU A 25 3.70 -26.00 -14.40
CA LEU A 25 3.18 -26.26 -13.05
C LEU A 25 3.69 -27.62 -12.55
N VAL A 26 4.43 -27.60 -11.44
CA VAL A 26 5.03 -28.79 -10.82
C VAL A 26 4.09 -29.37 -9.75
N GLY A 27 3.54 -28.51 -8.90
CA GLY A 27 2.57 -28.83 -7.86
C GLY A 27 1.84 -27.56 -7.41
N GLN A 28 0.76 -27.74 -6.66
CA GLN A 28 -0.05 -26.66 -6.09
C GLN A 28 -0.64 -27.11 -4.76
N LEU A 29 -0.89 -26.15 -3.87
CA LEU A 29 -1.57 -26.37 -2.59
C LEU A 29 -2.47 -25.17 -2.29
N GLU A 30 -3.75 -25.43 -2.15
CA GLU A 30 -4.71 -24.46 -1.64
C GLU A 30 -4.61 -24.43 -0.11
N VAL A 31 -4.26 -23.28 0.47
CA VAL A 31 -4.03 -23.12 1.92
C VAL A 31 -5.28 -22.67 2.68
N THR A 32 -6.21 -22.05 1.97
CA THR A 32 -7.48 -21.47 2.40
C THR A 32 -8.50 -21.49 1.26
N GLN A 33 -9.79 -21.42 1.59
CA GLN A 33 -10.91 -21.31 0.63
C GLN A 33 -11.43 -19.87 0.50
N THR A 34 -10.86 -18.93 1.26
CA THR A 34 -11.14 -17.50 1.16
C THR A 34 -10.27 -16.93 0.04
N ASP A 35 -10.91 -16.28 -0.92
CA ASP A 35 -10.21 -15.61 -2.02
C ASP A 35 -9.37 -14.45 -1.46
N ASP A 36 -8.28 -14.11 -2.17
CA ASP A 36 -7.41 -12.95 -1.90
C ASP A 36 -6.78 -12.88 -0.50
N LEU A 37 -6.65 -14.02 0.19
CA LEU A 37 -6.18 -14.09 1.58
C LEU A 37 -4.64 -14.30 1.75
N VAL A 38 -3.88 -14.35 0.66
CA VAL A 38 -2.41 -14.54 0.73
C VAL A 38 -1.70 -13.31 0.16
N ALA A 39 -1.14 -12.46 1.03
CA ALA A 39 -0.40 -11.26 0.61
C ALA A 39 1.06 -11.52 0.24
N ASP A 40 1.77 -12.37 0.99
CA ASP A 40 3.22 -12.52 0.84
C ASP A 40 3.70 -13.97 1.01
N VAL A 41 4.86 -14.27 0.44
CA VAL A 41 5.54 -15.56 0.50
C VAL A 41 7.03 -15.40 0.83
N ALA A 42 7.40 -15.79 2.05
CA ALA A 42 8.80 -15.99 2.41
C ALA A 42 9.20 -17.46 2.24
N ALA A 43 10.43 -17.75 1.80
CA ALA A 43 10.91 -19.12 1.68
C ALA A 43 12.36 -19.28 2.15
N TYR A 44 12.65 -20.41 2.81
CA TYR A 44 14.02 -20.78 3.18
C TYR A 44 14.18 -22.30 3.19
N GLY A 45 15.17 -22.79 2.43
CA GLY A 45 15.44 -24.22 2.29
C GLY A 45 14.23 -24.97 1.72
N ASN A 46 13.68 -25.90 2.50
CA ASN A 46 12.57 -26.77 2.10
C ASN A 46 11.20 -26.27 2.60
N TYR A 47 11.09 -25.02 3.04
CA TYR A 47 9.85 -24.49 3.60
C TYR A 47 9.50 -23.11 3.02
N ALA A 48 8.21 -22.89 2.83
CA ALA A 48 7.61 -21.61 2.51
C ALA A 48 6.65 -21.18 3.63
N TYR A 49 6.48 -19.87 3.80
CA TYR A 49 5.67 -19.22 4.81
C TYR A 49 4.79 -18.22 4.10
N LEU A 50 3.47 -18.44 4.13
CA LEU A 50 2.50 -17.61 3.41
C LEU A 50 1.75 -16.75 4.41
N ALA A 51 1.80 -15.42 4.23
CA ALA A 51 1.06 -14.46 5.03
C ALA A 51 -0.45 -14.67 4.87
N ASN A 52 -1.20 -14.54 5.95
CA ASN A 52 -2.66 -14.57 5.95
C ASN A 52 -3.18 -13.12 6.08
N TRP A 53 -3.54 -12.52 4.95
CA TRP A 53 -3.96 -11.12 4.79
C TRP A 53 -5.02 -11.05 3.68
N GLY A 54 -6.18 -10.41 3.89
CA GLY A 54 -7.19 -10.31 2.82
C GLY A 54 -8.56 -9.72 3.16
N GLU A 55 -9.00 -9.73 4.43
CA GLU A 55 -10.20 -9.01 4.87
C GLU A 55 -9.83 -7.78 5.72
N ALA A 56 -10.57 -6.67 5.59
CA ALA A 56 -10.32 -5.43 6.36
C ALA A 56 -10.45 -5.64 7.87
N ASP A 57 -11.40 -6.48 8.27
CA ASP A 57 -11.50 -6.95 9.64
C ASP A 57 -10.92 -8.35 9.75
N CYS A 58 -10.18 -8.58 10.83
CA CYS A 58 -9.89 -9.93 11.27
C CYS A 58 -11.20 -10.59 11.76
N SER A 59 -11.95 -11.22 10.85
CA SER A 59 -13.27 -11.80 11.07
C SER A 59 -13.20 -13.05 11.97
N GLY A 60 -12.88 -12.83 13.25
CA GLY A 60 -12.77 -13.84 14.30
C GLY A 60 -13.58 -13.46 15.54
N PRO A 61 -13.94 -14.42 16.41
CA PRO A 61 -14.50 -14.06 17.71
C PRO A 61 -13.50 -13.16 18.45
N GLU A 62 -13.95 -12.02 18.98
CA GLU A 62 -13.20 -11.06 19.84
C GLU A 62 -12.62 -11.66 21.16
N LYS A 63 -12.56 -12.99 21.24
CA LYS A 63 -11.81 -13.76 22.22
C LYS A 63 -10.44 -14.21 21.69
N GLY A 64 -9.95 -13.56 20.62
CA GLY A 64 -8.68 -13.87 19.93
C GLY A 64 -7.52 -14.15 20.90
N GLY A 65 -6.63 -15.05 20.48
CA GLY A 65 -5.50 -15.50 21.28
C GLY A 65 -4.87 -16.77 20.71
N VAL A 66 -3.80 -17.26 21.35
CA VAL A 66 -2.94 -18.37 20.86
C VAL A 66 -3.69 -19.62 20.33
N ASN A 67 -4.92 -19.88 20.80
CA ASN A 67 -5.70 -21.06 20.40
C ASN A 67 -6.75 -20.81 19.30
N THR A 68 -7.04 -19.54 18.99
CA THR A 68 -7.94 -19.09 17.91
C THR A 68 -7.36 -17.78 17.35
N PRO A 69 -6.20 -17.86 16.68
CA PRO A 69 -5.57 -16.68 16.10
C PRO A 69 -6.40 -16.17 14.93
N ASP A 70 -6.45 -14.85 14.79
CA ASP A 70 -7.19 -14.23 13.69
C ASP A 70 -6.42 -14.32 12.37
N SER A 71 -5.08 -14.28 12.46
CA SER A 71 -4.17 -14.32 11.32
C SER A 71 -2.82 -14.98 11.69
N GLY A 72 -1.89 -14.99 10.74
CA GLY A 72 -0.54 -15.49 10.93
C GLY A 72 0.09 -15.97 9.63
N ALA A 73 1.02 -16.93 9.72
CA ALA A 73 1.65 -17.53 8.55
C ALA A 73 1.39 -19.04 8.45
N TRP A 74 0.94 -19.51 7.29
CA TRP A 74 0.92 -20.94 6.98
C TRP A 74 2.33 -21.43 6.67
N VAL A 75 2.75 -22.53 7.31
CA VAL A 75 4.05 -23.15 7.04
C VAL A 75 3.86 -24.33 6.10
N ILE A 76 4.50 -24.26 4.95
CA ILE A 76 4.37 -25.23 3.85
C ILE A 76 5.70 -25.95 3.67
N ASP A 77 5.69 -27.29 3.79
CA ASP A 77 6.80 -28.14 3.38
C ASP A 77 6.79 -28.25 1.85
N ILE A 78 7.88 -27.76 1.24
CA ILE A 78 8.13 -27.76 -0.21
C ILE A 78 9.33 -28.66 -0.58
N SER A 79 9.73 -29.59 0.30
CA SER A 79 10.81 -30.56 0.01
C SER A 79 10.52 -31.48 -1.19
N ASP A 80 9.25 -31.73 -1.47
CA ASP A 80 8.75 -32.27 -2.73
C ASP A 80 7.83 -31.22 -3.39
N PRO A 81 8.35 -30.36 -4.29
CA PRO A 81 7.57 -29.33 -4.95
C PRO A 81 6.39 -29.84 -5.77
N ALA A 82 6.36 -31.14 -6.12
CA ALA A 82 5.21 -31.74 -6.80
C ALA A 82 4.06 -32.09 -5.84
N ASN A 83 4.34 -32.18 -4.54
CA ASN A 83 3.38 -32.51 -3.49
C ASN A 83 3.58 -31.64 -2.23
N PRO A 84 3.47 -30.30 -2.33
CA PRO A 84 3.62 -29.40 -1.19
C PRO A 84 2.57 -29.69 -0.10
N LYS A 85 2.93 -29.48 1.17
CA LYS A 85 2.04 -29.81 2.31
C LYS A 85 2.04 -28.69 3.34
N LYS A 86 0.84 -28.26 3.75
CA LYS A 86 0.68 -27.46 4.97
C LYS A 86 1.03 -28.32 6.18
N VAL A 87 2.06 -27.92 6.92
CA VAL A 87 2.58 -28.68 8.07
C VAL A 87 2.41 -27.96 9.40
N ASN A 88 2.22 -26.64 9.38
CA ASN A 88 2.08 -25.85 10.60
C ASN A 88 1.39 -24.50 10.33
N PHE A 89 1.09 -23.76 11.41
CA PHE A 89 0.62 -22.38 11.36
C PHE A 89 1.27 -21.57 12.50
N ILE A 90 1.82 -20.40 12.17
CA ILE A 90 2.41 -19.46 13.13
C ILE A 90 1.40 -18.35 13.37
N ALA A 91 0.72 -18.43 14.51
CA ALA A 91 -0.27 -17.45 14.95
C ALA A 91 0.33 -16.06 15.22
N MET A 92 -0.39 -15.00 14.87
CA MET A 92 -0.15 -13.64 15.38
C MET A 92 -1.10 -13.30 16.54
N PRO A 93 -0.82 -12.23 17.30
CA PRO A 93 -1.74 -11.72 18.32
C PRO A 93 -3.13 -11.37 17.77
N GLN A 94 -4.08 -11.20 18.69
CA GLN A 94 -5.44 -10.77 18.34
C GLN A 94 -5.41 -9.44 17.57
N ASP A 95 -6.35 -9.27 16.63
CA ASP A 95 -6.57 -8.05 15.85
C ASP A 95 -5.29 -7.57 15.12
N THR A 96 -4.34 -8.48 14.88
CA THR A 96 -3.06 -8.19 14.23
C THR A 96 -2.87 -9.11 13.05
N ARG A 97 -2.29 -8.66 11.94
CA ARG A 97 -2.00 -9.49 10.76
C ARG A 97 -0.64 -9.21 10.13
N PRO A 98 -0.01 -10.20 9.48
CA PRO A 98 1.14 -9.94 8.61
C PRO A 98 0.63 -9.40 7.27
N GLY A 99 1.40 -8.51 6.64
CA GLY A 99 1.17 -7.98 5.29
C GLY A 99 2.33 -8.34 4.37
N GLU A 100 2.84 -7.36 3.63
CA GLU A 100 3.90 -7.50 2.62
C GLU A 100 5.32 -7.36 3.22
N GLY A 101 5.52 -7.89 4.42
CA GLY A 101 6.77 -7.76 5.19
C GLY A 101 7.22 -9.05 5.86
N MET A 102 7.21 -10.18 5.12
CA MET A 102 7.71 -11.45 5.65
C MET A 102 9.05 -11.86 5.04
N GLN A 103 9.98 -12.27 5.90
CA GLN A 103 11.27 -12.79 5.45
C GLN A 103 11.82 -13.86 6.39
N VAL A 104 12.49 -14.86 5.82
CA VAL A 104 13.24 -15.86 6.59
C VAL A 104 14.73 -15.76 6.28
N VAL A 105 15.52 -15.48 7.31
CA VAL A 105 16.97 -15.26 7.18
C VAL A 105 17.72 -16.15 8.17
N HIS A 106 18.81 -16.76 7.72
CA HIS A 106 19.75 -17.42 8.63
C HIS A 106 20.60 -16.36 9.34
N VAL A 107 20.63 -16.43 10.68
CA VAL A 107 21.37 -15.50 11.52
C VAL A 107 22.29 -16.28 12.46
N GLU A 108 23.57 -15.91 12.49
CA GLU A 108 24.56 -16.43 13.42
C GLU A 108 25.20 -15.31 14.25
N THR A 109 24.79 -15.18 15.50
CA THR A 109 25.29 -14.19 16.46
C THR A 109 25.72 -14.88 17.77
N PRO A 110 26.39 -14.18 18.69
CA PRO A 110 26.71 -14.73 20.01
C PRO A 110 25.48 -15.07 20.87
N LYS A 111 24.27 -14.67 20.46
CA LYS A 111 23.02 -14.83 21.22
C LYS A 111 21.99 -15.69 20.52
N PHE A 112 22.17 -15.99 19.23
CA PHE A 112 21.26 -16.78 18.42
C PHE A 112 22.00 -17.45 17.27
N LYS A 113 21.60 -18.67 16.91
CA LYS A 113 22.08 -19.36 15.72
C LYS A 113 20.95 -20.18 15.15
N GLY A 114 20.55 -19.89 13.92
CA GLY A 114 19.45 -20.55 13.24
C GLY A 114 18.71 -19.63 12.30
N GLU A 115 17.49 -19.99 11.95
CA GLU A 115 16.63 -19.28 11.03
C GLU A 115 15.64 -18.40 11.80
N ILE A 116 15.58 -17.12 11.46
CA ILE A 116 14.61 -16.16 11.97
C ILE A 116 13.57 -15.90 10.88
N LEU A 117 12.31 -16.08 11.21
CA LEU A 117 11.19 -15.50 10.47
C LEU A 117 10.85 -14.15 11.11
N VAL A 118 10.86 -13.09 10.32
CA VAL A 118 10.22 -11.81 10.63
C VAL A 118 8.84 -11.79 9.97
N MET A 119 7.88 -11.20 10.66
CA MET A 119 6.60 -10.79 10.09
C MET A 119 6.32 -9.36 10.57
N ASN A 120 6.00 -8.45 9.65
CA ASN A 120 5.39 -7.17 9.98
C ASN A 120 4.06 -7.36 10.72
N ALA A 121 3.53 -6.29 11.30
CA ALA A 121 2.29 -6.35 12.05
C ALA A 121 1.39 -5.13 11.78
N GLU A 122 0.34 -5.36 11.00
CA GLU A 122 -0.72 -4.42 10.71
C GLU A 122 -1.90 -4.57 11.67
N ALA A 123 -2.64 -3.48 11.89
CA ALA A 123 -3.88 -3.51 12.62
C ALA A 123 -5.02 -4.05 11.74
N CYS A 124 -5.81 -4.99 12.29
CA CYS A 124 -7.08 -5.41 11.70
C CYS A 124 -8.22 -5.35 12.74
N GLY A 125 -8.03 -4.53 13.77
CA GLY A 125 -8.96 -4.32 14.88
C GLY A 125 -8.33 -3.51 16.02
N LYS A 126 -9.15 -3.07 16.97
CA LYS A 126 -8.76 -2.13 18.05
C LYS A 126 -7.77 -2.68 19.09
N ASN A 127 -7.59 -4.00 19.20
CA ASN A 127 -6.71 -4.62 20.20
C ASN A 127 -5.36 -5.08 19.62
N TYR A 128 -4.98 -4.59 18.43
CA TYR A 128 -3.81 -5.01 17.68
C TYR A 128 -2.49 -4.86 18.46
N LYS A 129 -1.45 -5.51 17.95
CA LYS A 129 -0.05 -5.39 18.37
C LYS A 129 0.82 -5.09 17.16
N GLY A 130 1.15 -3.82 16.94
CA GLY A 130 2.02 -3.40 15.83
C GLY A 130 3.51 -3.74 16.02
N GLY A 131 4.37 -3.15 15.19
CA GLY A 131 5.80 -3.43 15.08
C GLY A 131 6.05 -4.77 14.38
N PHE A 132 7.08 -5.50 14.78
CA PHE A 132 7.36 -6.82 14.22
C PHE A 132 7.19 -7.98 15.20
N MET A 133 7.05 -9.16 14.61
CA MET A 133 7.13 -10.45 15.27
C MET A 133 8.39 -11.19 14.82
N LEU A 134 9.14 -11.77 15.76
CA LEU A 134 10.29 -12.64 15.45
C LEU A 134 10.05 -14.06 15.95
N TYR A 135 10.26 -15.04 15.07
CA TYR A 135 10.19 -16.46 15.36
C TYR A 135 11.48 -17.16 14.98
N ASP A 136 11.97 -18.03 15.86
CA ASP A 136 12.98 -19.03 15.51
C ASP A 136 12.27 -20.16 14.77
N VAL A 137 12.56 -20.26 13.48
CA VAL A 137 12.01 -21.27 12.56
C VAL A 137 13.08 -22.27 12.12
N THR A 138 14.17 -22.41 12.88
CA THR A 138 15.19 -23.46 12.65
C THR A 138 14.57 -24.86 12.57
N ASN A 139 13.49 -25.06 13.33
CA ASN A 139 12.58 -26.18 13.14
C ASN A 139 11.18 -25.65 12.77
N PRO A 140 10.83 -25.62 11.47
CA PRO A 140 9.55 -25.08 10.99
C PRO A 140 8.31 -25.84 11.54
N LEU A 141 8.48 -27.09 11.97
CA LEU A 141 7.43 -27.89 12.61
C LEU A 141 7.20 -27.51 14.08
N LYS A 142 8.10 -26.73 14.67
CA LYS A 142 8.03 -26.28 16.06
C LYS A 142 8.66 -24.88 16.22
N PRO A 143 8.05 -23.85 15.60
CA PRO A 143 8.54 -22.48 15.66
C PRO A 143 8.52 -21.98 17.11
N VAL A 144 9.51 -21.17 17.47
CA VAL A 144 9.64 -20.61 18.83
C VAL A 144 9.60 -19.10 18.76
N LYS A 145 8.59 -18.49 19.37
CA LYS A 145 8.48 -17.03 19.49
C LYS A 145 9.71 -16.45 20.20
N LEU A 146 10.40 -15.53 19.53
CA LEU A 146 11.55 -14.79 20.06
C LEU A 146 11.10 -13.43 20.58
N LYS A 147 10.27 -12.74 19.80
CA LYS A 147 9.72 -11.43 20.13
C LYS A 147 8.33 -11.24 19.52
N GLU A 148 7.50 -10.46 20.21
CA GLU A 148 6.13 -10.13 19.82
C GLU A 148 5.92 -8.63 20.04
N GLY A 149 5.33 -7.96 19.05
CA GLY A 149 4.88 -6.58 19.12
C GLY A 149 5.98 -5.59 19.52
N PHE A 150 7.12 -5.61 18.82
CA PHE A 150 8.23 -4.70 19.09
C PHE A 150 8.43 -3.72 17.94
N GLY A 151 8.49 -2.45 18.28
CA GLY A 151 8.67 -1.33 17.36
C GLY A 151 8.67 -0.03 18.17
N GLU A 152 8.66 1.09 17.47
CA GLU A 152 8.32 2.42 17.99
C GLU A 152 6.90 2.44 18.59
N ARG A 153 6.61 3.38 19.51
CA ARG A 153 5.39 3.29 20.34
C ARG A 153 4.83 4.64 20.74
N THR A 154 3.60 4.90 20.34
CA THR A 154 2.69 5.80 21.04
C THR A 154 1.81 5.02 22.02
N GLY A 155 2.10 5.15 23.32
CA GLY A 155 1.33 4.47 24.38
C GLY A 155 1.83 3.06 24.70
N SER A 156 0.93 2.06 24.72
CA SER A 156 1.27 0.71 25.23
C SER A 156 1.79 -0.25 24.16
N ASP A 157 1.24 -0.14 22.96
CA ASP A 157 1.54 -1.00 21.82
C ASP A 157 2.43 -0.28 20.81
N ALA A 158 3.05 -1.04 19.93
CA ALA A 158 3.84 -0.48 18.85
C ALA A 158 2.93 -0.08 17.69
N HIS A 159 3.39 0.89 16.91
CA HIS A 159 2.72 1.34 15.70
C HIS A 159 2.52 0.21 14.71
N GLN A 160 1.47 0.23 13.93
CA GLN A 160 1.31 -0.72 12.83
C GLN A 160 2.41 -0.52 11.77
N THR A 161 2.76 -1.59 11.08
CA THR A 161 3.89 -1.63 10.14
C THR A 161 3.53 -2.45 8.91
N HIS A 162 3.85 -1.92 7.73
CA HIS A 162 3.49 -2.55 6.46
C HIS A 162 4.55 -3.55 5.96
N SER A 163 5.83 -3.17 6.05
CA SER A 163 6.95 -3.97 5.51
C SER A 163 8.09 -4.14 6.52
N ALA A 164 8.87 -5.21 6.34
CA ALA A 164 9.98 -5.56 7.23
C ALA A 164 11.09 -6.33 6.51
N PHE A 165 12.35 -5.95 6.75
CA PHE A 165 13.51 -6.62 6.16
C PHE A 165 14.61 -6.88 7.19
N VAL A 166 15.17 -8.10 7.19
CA VAL A 166 16.25 -8.54 8.07
C VAL A 166 17.54 -8.74 7.28
N TRP A 167 18.67 -8.27 7.83
CA TRP A 167 19.98 -8.57 7.26
C TRP A 167 21.05 -8.83 8.30
N GLN A 168 22.05 -9.61 7.91
CA GLN A 168 23.29 -9.80 8.65
C GLN A 168 24.46 -9.51 7.71
N PRO A 169 25.27 -8.46 7.95
CA PRO A 169 26.43 -8.19 7.11
C PRO A 169 27.39 -9.39 7.07
N PRO A 170 28.00 -9.72 5.91
CA PRO A 170 28.90 -10.84 5.79
C PRO A 170 30.04 -10.82 6.82
N GLY A 171 30.20 -11.92 7.58
CA GLY A 171 31.22 -12.03 8.62
C GLY A 171 30.94 -11.24 9.90
N SER A 172 29.81 -10.52 9.99
CA SER A 172 29.40 -9.82 11.20
C SER A 172 28.85 -10.76 12.26
N THR A 173 29.05 -10.42 13.53
CA THR A 173 28.40 -11.07 14.68
C THR A 173 27.10 -10.38 15.10
N SER A 174 26.66 -9.39 14.32
CA SER A 174 25.47 -8.57 14.54
C SER A 174 24.49 -8.73 13.38
N ALA A 175 23.21 -8.63 13.70
CA ALA A 175 22.11 -8.70 12.75
C ALA A 175 21.15 -7.54 13.00
N TYR A 176 20.50 -7.08 11.95
CA TYR A 176 19.68 -5.88 11.94
C TYR A 176 18.33 -6.15 11.26
N LEU A 177 17.38 -5.27 11.52
CA LEU A 177 16.04 -5.30 10.97
C LEU A 177 15.63 -3.86 10.67
N VAL A 178 14.95 -3.63 9.56
CA VAL A 178 14.30 -2.36 9.22
C VAL A 178 12.80 -2.58 9.07
N LEU A 179 12.00 -1.61 9.49
CA LEU A 179 10.55 -1.56 9.31
C LEU A 179 10.14 -0.30 8.56
N GLN A 180 8.98 -0.42 7.91
CA GLN A 180 8.12 0.69 7.57
C GLN A 180 7.14 0.92 8.73
N ASP A 181 7.08 2.16 9.26
CA ASP A 181 6.11 2.61 10.27
C ASP A 181 4.99 3.42 9.58
N GLU A 182 3.72 3.09 9.81
CA GLU A 182 2.57 3.78 9.19
C GLU A 182 1.93 4.87 10.07
N GLU A 183 2.37 5.08 11.30
CA GLU A 183 1.73 6.00 12.24
C GLU A 183 2.50 7.31 12.47
N ASP A 184 3.76 7.40 12.03
CA ASP A 184 4.58 8.62 12.09
C ASP A 184 5.17 8.98 10.72
N LEU A 185 5.57 10.24 10.55
CA LEU A 185 6.34 10.72 9.40
C LEU A 185 7.74 10.10 9.34
N SER A 186 8.29 9.71 10.50
CA SER A 186 9.56 8.98 10.56
C SER A 186 9.33 7.50 10.27
N ASP A 187 9.12 7.19 9.01
CA ASP A 187 8.64 5.91 8.53
C ASP A 187 9.73 4.84 8.35
N VAL A 188 11.03 5.15 8.51
CA VAL A 188 12.14 4.18 8.45
C VAL A 188 12.70 3.88 9.83
N ASP A 189 12.46 2.65 10.29
CA ASP A 189 12.74 2.27 11.68
C ASP A 189 13.75 1.11 11.75
N ILE A 190 14.99 1.37 12.20
CA ILE A 190 16.09 0.38 12.15
C ILE A 190 16.47 -0.13 13.53
N PHE A 191 16.58 -1.45 13.66
CA PHE A 191 16.80 -2.18 14.91
C PHE A 191 18.07 -3.05 14.89
N ASP A 192 18.75 -3.11 16.04
CA ASP A 192 19.71 -4.17 16.37
C ASP A 192 18.95 -5.40 16.88
N ILE A 193 19.01 -6.49 16.12
CA ILE A 193 18.44 -7.80 16.47
C ILE A 193 19.53 -8.86 16.77
N THR A 194 20.77 -8.43 17.07
CA THR A 194 21.88 -9.33 17.45
C THR A 194 21.46 -10.30 18.56
N ASN A 195 20.63 -9.83 19.50
CA ASN A 195 19.82 -10.69 20.35
C ASN A 195 18.34 -10.56 19.94
N PRO A 196 17.79 -11.50 19.15
CA PRO A 196 16.43 -11.35 18.62
C PRO A 196 15.35 -11.46 19.72
N ARG A 197 15.71 -11.90 20.93
CA ARG A 197 14.81 -11.87 22.11
C ARG A 197 14.79 -10.51 22.81
N ARG A 198 15.74 -9.63 22.50
CA ARG A 198 15.87 -8.28 23.06
C ARG A 198 16.34 -7.29 21.99
N PRO A 199 15.52 -7.02 20.96
CA PRO A 199 15.84 -6.01 19.95
C PRO A 199 16.01 -4.62 20.57
N ARG A 200 16.66 -3.73 19.84
CA ARG A 200 16.86 -2.33 20.23
C ARG A 200 16.73 -1.43 19.01
N LEU A 201 15.92 -0.38 19.10
CA LEU A 201 15.90 0.69 18.11
C LEU A 201 17.28 1.35 18.05
N LEU A 202 17.79 1.59 16.85
CA LEU A 202 19.07 2.23 16.57
C LEU A 202 18.88 3.62 16.00
N THR A 203 18.05 3.73 14.98
CA THR A 203 17.72 4.99 14.32
C THR A 203 16.30 4.91 13.77
N GLU A 204 15.74 6.09 13.60
CA GLU A 204 14.44 6.39 13.05
C GLU A 204 14.68 7.57 12.10
N LEU A 205 14.12 7.52 10.90
CA LEU A 205 14.33 8.53 9.85
C LEU A 205 13.01 8.82 9.15
N ASP A 206 12.80 10.10 8.85
CA ASP A 206 11.87 10.55 7.82
C ASP A 206 12.71 10.84 6.57
N LEU A 207 12.52 10.12 5.45
CA LEU A 207 13.27 10.43 4.24
C LEU A 207 12.68 11.59 3.43
N ASN A 208 11.48 12.07 3.77
CA ASN A 208 10.94 13.31 3.20
C ASN A 208 11.76 14.54 3.61
N ASP A 209 12.56 14.47 4.68
CA ASP A 209 13.56 15.49 5.03
C ASP A 209 14.62 15.72 3.93
N PHE A 210 14.71 14.81 2.94
CA PHE A 210 15.58 14.94 1.76
C PHE A 210 14.86 15.42 0.50
N ASP A 211 13.64 15.92 0.62
CA ASP A 211 12.81 16.41 -0.50
C ASP A 211 12.47 15.31 -1.55
N VAL A 212 12.20 14.07 -1.10
CA VAL A 212 11.94 12.92 -2.01
C VAL A 212 10.59 13.00 -2.73
N ALA A 213 9.58 13.64 -2.13
CA ALA A 213 8.28 13.84 -2.77
C ALA A 213 8.40 14.71 -4.04
N GLN A 214 7.61 14.40 -5.08
CA GLN A 214 7.67 15.06 -6.39
C GLN A 214 6.39 15.85 -6.74
N PRO A 215 6.01 16.90 -5.97
CA PRO A 215 4.72 17.57 -6.10
C PRO A 215 4.53 18.29 -7.44
N GLY A 216 5.62 18.61 -8.15
CA GLY A 216 5.57 19.14 -9.52
C GLY A 216 4.97 18.16 -10.54
N LEU A 217 4.81 16.88 -10.18
CA LEU A 217 4.16 15.83 -10.96
C LEU A 217 2.81 15.40 -10.36
N ASN A 218 2.31 16.14 -9.36
CA ASN A 218 1.18 15.76 -8.51
C ASN A 218 1.42 14.46 -7.70
N LEU A 219 2.68 14.19 -7.36
CA LEU A 219 3.10 13.09 -6.51
C LEU A 219 3.55 13.68 -5.17
N ALA A 220 2.75 13.54 -4.12
CA ALA A 220 2.98 14.27 -2.87
C ALA A 220 2.56 13.52 -1.60
N ASP A 221 1.86 12.38 -1.71
CA ASP A 221 1.56 11.52 -0.57
C ASP A 221 2.72 10.55 -0.38
N SER A 222 3.91 11.09 -0.06
CA SER A 222 5.14 10.30 -0.07
C SER A 222 5.43 9.62 1.26
N ASN A 223 5.43 8.29 1.23
CA ASN A 223 5.68 7.43 2.37
C ASN A 223 6.44 6.18 1.93
N LEU A 224 7.30 5.67 2.81
CA LEU A 224 7.91 4.37 2.66
C LEU A 224 6.82 3.31 2.53
N HIS A 225 7.01 2.42 1.58
CA HIS A 225 6.19 1.23 1.40
C HIS A 225 7.00 -0.03 1.70
N ASP A 226 8.04 -0.26 0.91
CA ASP A 226 8.90 -1.45 0.99
C ASP A 226 10.37 -1.09 1.02
N MET A 227 11.18 -2.04 1.48
CA MET A 227 12.63 -1.89 1.45
C MET A 227 13.37 -3.22 1.29
N THR A 228 14.52 -3.15 0.62
CA THR A 228 15.46 -4.27 0.53
C THR A 228 16.86 -3.83 0.88
N VAL A 229 17.61 -4.69 1.59
CA VAL A 229 19.01 -4.42 1.95
C VAL A 229 19.94 -5.45 1.34
N LYS A 230 20.99 -4.97 0.66
CA LYS A 230 22.07 -5.82 0.14
C LYS A 230 23.44 -5.38 0.62
N CYS A 231 24.16 -6.30 1.25
CA CYS A 231 25.56 -6.12 1.59
C CYS A 231 26.45 -6.59 0.44
N ILE A 232 27.08 -5.63 -0.24
CA ILE A 232 27.91 -5.85 -1.41
C ILE A 232 29.31 -6.25 -0.95
N PRO A 233 29.88 -7.36 -1.45
CA PRO A 233 31.22 -7.79 -1.10
C PRO A 233 32.28 -6.71 -1.36
N THR A 234 33.32 -6.69 -0.55
CA THR A 234 34.51 -5.88 -0.82
C THR A 234 35.17 -6.31 -2.13
N ASP A 235 35.45 -5.36 -3.00
CA ASP A 235 36.30 -5.51 -4.17
C ASP A 235 37.28 -4.34 -4.18
N ASP A 236 38.57 -4.65 -4.15
CA ASP A 236 39.66 -3.66 -4.16
C ASP A 236 40.32 -3.58 -5.56
N GLY A 237 39.69 -4.18 -6.57
CA GLY A 237 40.11 -4.16 -7.96
C GLY A 237 40.02 -2.76 -8.59
N PRO A 238 40.71 -2.53 -9.72
CA PRO A 238 40.63 -1.26 -10.45
C PRO A 238 39.23 -0.98 -11.02
N ASP A 239 38.37 -2.00 -11.08
CA ASP A 239 37.00 -1.95 -11.59
C ASP A 239 35.96 -2.17 -10.45
N ALA A 240 36.34 -1.91 -9.20
CA ALA A 240 35.46 -2.10 -8.05
C ALA A 240 34.15 -1.29 -8.18
N GLU A 241 33.03 -1.95 -7.91
CA GLU A 241 31.70 -1.31 -7.94
C GLU A 241 31.62 -0.15 -6.91
N PRO A 242 30.83 0.92 -7.18
CA PRO A 242 30.75 2.11 -6.32
C PRO A 242 30.40 1.83 -4.85
N TYR A 243 29.75 0.70 -4.59
CA TYR A 243 29.25 0.29 -3.28
C TYR A 243 29.94 -0.95 -2.70
N ALA A 244 31.08 -1.35 -3.25
CA ALA A 244 31.86 -2.47 -2.74
C ALA A 244 32.18 -2.31 -1.24
N GLY A 245 31.88 -3.36 -0.45
CA GLY A 245 32.10 -3.38 1.01
C GLY A 245 31.04 -2.65 1.84
N LYS A 246 29.94 -2.20 1.23
CA LYS A 246 28.84 -1.50 1.91
C LYS A 246 27.59 -2.36 1.99
N CYS A 247 26.72 -2.04 2.94
CA CYS A 247 25.32 -2.48 2.91
C CYS A 247 24.46 -1.32 2.41
N ILE A 248 23.78 -1.52 1.28
CA ILE A 248 22.92 -0.53 0.64
C ILE A 248 21.47 -0.97 0.82
N MET A 249 20.64 -0.04 1.25
CA MET A 249 19.19 -0.19 1.28
C MET A 249 18.59 0.52 0.09
N ILE A 250 17.64 -0.13 -0.59
CA ILE A 250 16.66 0.54 -1.45
C ILE A 250 15.39 0.66 -0.61
N ALA A 251 14.91 1.87 -0.42
CA ALA A 251 13.68 2.20 0.25
C ALA A 251 12.73 2.78 -0.80
N SER A 252 11.63 2.09 -1.06
CA SER A 252 10.65 2.47 -2.06
C SER A 252 9.60 3.35 -1.44
N TYR A 253 9.53 4.59 -1.88
CA TYR A 253 8.58 5.58 -1.42
C TYR A 253 7.50 5.75 -2.48
N TRP A 254 6.26 5.53 -2.08
CA TRP A 254 5.14 6.08 -2.86
C TRP A 254 5.38 7.58 -3.05
N ASP A 255 4.99 8.09 -4.21
CA ASP A 255 5.16 9.46 -4.69
C ASP A 255 6.58 10.06 -4.62
N GLY A 256 7.59 9.28 -4.25
CA GLY A 256 8.98 9.71 -4.09
C GLY A 256 10.01 8.84 -4.82
N GLY A 257 9.61 7.69 -5.35
CA GLY A 257 10.52 6.81 -6.10
C GLY A 257 11.36 5.91 -5.20
N TYR A 258 12.55 5.52 -5.67
CA TYR A 258 13.45 4.62 -4.96
C TYR A 258 14.62 5.37 -4.33
N VAL A 259 14.69 5.36 -3.00
CA VAL A 259 15.73 6.03 -2.20
C VAL A 259 16.83 5.03 -1.82
N LEU A 260 18.08 5.39 -2.08
CA LEU A 260 19.27 4.62 -1.72
C LEU A 260 19.90 5.17 -0.43
N LEU A 261 20.00 4.31 0.59
CA LEU A 261 20.75 4.59 1.82
C LEU A 261 21.97 3.67 1.97
N ASP A 262 23.10 4.23 2.41
CA ASP A 262 24.21 3.44 2.95
C ASP A 262 23.90 3.10 4.42
N VAL A 263 23.55 1.85 4.67
CA VAL A 263 23.23 1.29 5.99
C VAL A 263 24.38 0.42 6.54
N THR A 264 25.62 0.69 6.12
CA THR A 264 26.80 -0.02 6.65
C THR A 264 26.99 0.24 8.15
N ASP A 265 26.65 1.44 8.63
CA ASP A 265 26.43 1.75 10.05
C ASP A 265 24.93 1.98 10.27
N PRO A 266 24.14 0.95 10.66
CA PRO A 266 22.69 1.07 10.77
C PRO A 266 22.23 2.05 11.85
N ALA A 267 23.12 2.51 12.75
CA ALA A 267 22.80 3.56 13.71
C ALA A 267 22.99 4.97 13.15
N LYS A 268 23.59 5.10 11.95
CA LYS A 268 23.83 6.35 11.24
C LYS A 268 23.78 6.14 9.71
N PRO A 269 22.61 5.79 9.15
CA PRO A 269 22.46 5.69 7.71
C PRO A 269 22.84 6.98 7.00
N ILE A 270 23.30 6.86 5.76
CA ILE A 270 23.68 8.00 4.91
C ILE A 270 22.84 7.96 3.65
N PHE A 271 22.05 9.01 3.41
CA PHE A 271 21.37 9.22 2.14
C PHE A 271 22.38 9.33 0.99
N LEU A 272 22.14 8.58 -0.08
CA LEU A 272 23.01 8.56 -1.25
C LEU A 272 22.37 9.22 -2.46
N TYR A 273 21.13 8.83 -2.78
CA TYR A 273 20.44 9.17 -4.02
C TYR A 273 18.97 8.75 -3.95
N ASP A 274 18.12 9.37 -4.76
CA ASP A 274 16.71 9.05 -4.99
C ASP A 274 16.38 9.17 -6.48
N THR A 275 15.38 8.41 -6.95
CA THR A 275 14.98 8.43 -8.38
C THR A 275 13.91 9.45 -8.68
N GLU A 276 13.99 10.06 -9.85
CA GLU A 276 12.99 11.02 -10.34
C GLU A 276 12.08 10.36 -11.38
N TYR A 277 10.77 10.57 -11.26
CA TYR A 277 9.83 10.15 -12.27
C TYR A 277 9.89 11.07 -13.49
N ALA A 278 9.62 10.50 -14.67
CA ALA A 278 9.46 11.31 -15.87
C ALA A 278 8.10 12.05 -15.82
N ALA A 279 8.06 13.28 -16.35
CA ALA A 279 6.80 14.04 -16.40
C ALA A 279 5.71 13.42 -17.30
N ILE A 280 6.10 12.46 -18.14
CA ILE A 280 5.19 11.68 -18.97
C ILE A 280 5.57 10.22 -18.78
N ASP A 281 4.58 9.38 -18.50
CA ASP A 281 4.71 7.94 -18.50
C ASP A 281 5.21 7.46 -19.87
N PRO A 282 6.45 6.95 -19.95
CA PRO A 282 7.08 6.63 -21.21
C PRO A 282 6.44 5.40 -21.88
N GLU A 283 6.03 4.39 -21.11
CA GLU A 283 5.45 3.17 -21.64
C GLU A 283 4.04 3.44 -22.15
N LEU A 284 3.19 4.13 -21.38
CA LEU A 284 1.87 4.54 -21.82
C LEU A 284 1.95 5.37 -23.10
N PHE A 285 2.83 6.37 -23.13
CA PHE A 285 2.98 7.23 -24.30
C PHE A 285 3.47 6.46 -25.52
N GLU A 286 4.45 5.57 -25.38
CA GLU A 286 4.93 4.75 -26.50
C GLU A 286 3.85 3.81 -27.05
N LYS A 287 3.03 3.21 -26.17
CA LYS A 287 1.99 2.24 -26.58
C LYS A 287 0.74 2.89 -27.16
N THR A 288 0.32 4.03 -26.61
CA THR A 288 -1.01 4.60 -26.87
C THR A 288 -0.97 6.01 -27.47
N GLY A 289 0.15 6.72 -27.32
CA GLY A 289 0.29 8.15 -27.65
C GLY A 289 -0.35 9.10 -26.62
N ILE A 290 -0.85 8.58 -25.50
CA ILE A 290 -1.44 9.36 -24.41
C ILE A 290 -0.31 9.85 -23.50
N ALA A 291 -0.32 11.14 -23.17
CA ALA A 291 0.64 11.74 -22.26
C ALA A 291 -0.03 12.01 -20.91
N LEU A 292 0.22 11.11 -19.94
CA LEU A 292 -0.14 11.28 -18.53
C LEU A 292 1.12 11.25 -17.68
N THR A 293 1.08 11.87 -16.50
CA THR A 293 2.11 11.68 -15.47
C THR A 293 2.07 10.23 -14.96
N PRO A 294 3.18 9.65 -14.47
CA PRO A 294 3.16 8.36 -13.79
C PRO A 294 2.32 8.41 -12.50
N GLU A 295 1.93 7.25 -11.98
CA GLU A 295 1.13 7.19 -10.74
C GLU A 295 1.96 7.51 -9.49
N GLY A 296 3.27 7.28 -9.54
CA GLY A 296 4.20 7.66 -8.48
C GLY A 296 4.39 6.62 -7.38
N ASN A 297 3.65 5.52 -7.37
CA ASN A 297 3.62 4.58 -6.24
C ASN A 297 4.79 3.57 -6.21
N ALA A 298 6.05 4.00 -6.05
CA ALA A 298 7.17 3.06 -5.97
C ALA A 298 6.95 2.00 -4.87
N HIS A 299 6.98 0.72 -5.25
CA HIS A 299 6.55 -0.41 -4.41
C HIS A 299 7.72 -1.36 -4.15
N GLN A 300 7.82 -2.52 -4.79
CA GLN A 300 8.94 -3.43 -4.54
C GLN A 300 10.18 -3.13 -5.42
N ALA A 301 11.39 -3.31 -4.87
CA ALA A 301 12.64 -3.20 -5.62
C ALA A 301 13.70 -4.23 -5.21
N GLU A 302 14.40 -4.79 -6.21
CA GLU A 302 15.39 -5.84 -6.01
C GLU A 302 16.69 -5.60 -6.78
N PHE A 303 17.82 -5.86 -6.11
CA PHE A 303 19.13 -5.76 -6.73
C PHE A 303 19.38 -6.90 -7.71
N THR A 304 19.95 -6.58 -8.87
CA THR A 304 20.50 -7.59 -9.78
C THR A 304 21.65 -8.36 -9.13
N ALA A 305 21.85 -9.61 -9.56
CA ALA A 305 22.84 -10.50 -8.96
C ALA A 305 24.29 -9.99 -9.06
N ASP A 306 24.60 -9.21 -10.09
CA ASP A 306 25.92 -8.59 -10.30
C ASP A 306 26.08 -7.21 -9.65
N ASN A 307 25.05 -6.72 -8.94
CA ASN A 307 25.02 -5.42 -8.23
C ASN A 307 25.09 -4.19 -9.13
N ARG A 308 24.89 -4.34 -10.44
CA ARG A 308 25.05 -3.23 -11.39
C ARG A 308 23.80 -2.40 -11.58
N PHE A 309 22.65 -3.03 -11.34
CA PHE A 309 21.32 -2.43 -11.49
C PHE A 309 20.42 -2.86 -10.34
N PHE A 310 19.33 -2.16 -10.15
CA PHE A 310 18.16 -2.70 -9.47
C PHE A 310 16.93 -2.63 -10.36
N ILE A 311 15.97 -3.49 -10.08
CA ILE A 311 14.70 -3.59 -10.78
C ILE A 311 13.64 -3.13 -9.79
N GLY A 312 12.86 -2.12 -10.17
CA GLY A 312 11.76 -1.59 -9.37
C GLY A 312 10.42 -1.80 -10.05
N THR A 313 9.36 -1.91 -9.27
CA THR A 313 7.96 -1.84 -9.74
C THR A 313 7.18 -0.79 -8.97
N ASP A 314 6.24 -0.14 -9.63
CA ASP A 314 5.25 0.71 -8.99
C ASP A 314 3.98 -0.10 -8.68
N GLU A 315 3.30 0.23 -7.60
CA GLU A 315 1.96 -0.28 -7.30
C GLU A 315 0.92 0.42 -8.17
N ASP A 316 0.04 -0.39 -8.75
CA ASP A 316 -1.01 0.04 -9.65
C ASP A 316 -2.35 -0.25 -8.98
N PHE A 317 -3.05 0.80 -8.52
CA PHE A 317 -4.29 0.63 -7.76
C PHE A 317 -5.52 0.44 -8.65
N SER A 318 -5.42 0.83 -9.92
CA SER A 318 -6.50 0.73 -10.90
C SER A 318 -5.90 0.67 -12.30
N PRO A 319 -6.41 -0.19 -13.20
CA PRO A 319 -5.96 -0.23 -14.58
C PRO A 319 -6.45 0.98 -15.43
N TYR A 320 -7.10 1.95 -14.79
CA TYR A 320 -7.65 3.14 -15.42
C TYR A 320 -7.41 4.38 -14.57
N ARG A 321 -7.08 5.49 -15.24
CA ARG A 321 -7.21 6.85 -14.73
C ARG A 321 -8.53 7.45 -15.09
N ALA A 322 -9.03 8.31 -14.23
CA ALA A 322 -10.20 9.12 -14.49
C ALA A 322 -9.82 10.58 -14.75
N ARG A 323 -10.65 11.26 -15.54
CA ARG A 323 -10.57 12.71 -15.72
C ARG A 323 -11.95 13.30 -15.50
N VAL A 324 -12.03 14.22 -14.55
CA VAL A 324 -13.24 14.97 -14.21
C VAL A 324 -13.26 16.25 -15.02
N THR A 325 -14.41 16.62 -15.56
CA THR A 325 -14.67 17.89 -16.23
C THR A 325 -15.94 18.51 -15.67
N THR A 326 -15.98 19.81 -15.46
CA THR A 326 -17.12 20.55 -14.89
C THR A 326 -17.92 21.28 -15.98
N ASP A 327 -19.14 21.71 -15.67
CA ASP A 327 -20.00 22.43 -16.59
C ASP A 327 -19.63 23.92 -16.78
N ASP A 328 -18.70 24.43 -15.98
CA ASP A 328 -18.10 25.76 -16.11
C ASP A 328 -16.76 25.76 -16.87
N GLY A 329 -16.19 24.59 -17.15
CA GLY A 329 -15.09 24.38 -18.09
C GLY A 329 -13.76 23.93 -17.48
N ASP A 330 -13.71 23.67 -16.18
CA ASP A 330 -12.54 23.14 -15.50
C ASP A 330 -12.37 21.62 -15.69
N ALA A 331 -11.16 21.13 -15.39
CA ALA A 331 -10.80 19.73 -15.49
C ALA A 331 -9.76 19.32 -14.46
N TYR A 332 -9.95 18.13 -13.89
CA TYR A 332 -9.12 17.57 -12.82
C TYR A 332 -8.72 16.14 -13.15
N ASP A 333 -7.47 15.80 -12.84
CA ASP A 333 -7.02 14.42 -12.87
C ASP A 333 -7.58 13.69 -11.63
N ALA A 334 -7.89 12.41 -11.80
CA ALA A 334 -8.53 11.58 -10.80
C ALA A 334 -8.10 10.12 -10.93
N GLY A 335 -8.20 9.36 -9.84
CA GLY A 335 -8.08 7.91 -9.85
C GLY A 335 -9.43 7.23 -9.62
N GLU A 336 -9.53 5.95 -9.98
CA GLU A 336 -10.61 5.07 -9.53
C GLU A 336 -10.11 4.17 -8.40
N PHE A 337 -10.96 3.86 -7.42
CA PHE A 337 -10.63 2.84 -6.44
C PHE A 337 -10.78 1.45 -7.08
N GLY A 338 -9.69 0.71 -7.28
CA GLY A 338 -9.70 -0.57 -8.00
C GLY A 338 -10.51 -1.69 -7.34
N TRP A 339 -10.86 -1.54 -6.06
CA TRP A 339 -11.74 -2.45 -5.33
C TRP A 339 -13.24 -2.09 -5.47
N THR A 340 -13.58 -1.03 -6.20
CA THR A 340 -14.98 -0.65 -6.50
C THR A 340 -15.40 -1.01 -7.92
N VAL A 341 -16.69 -0.85 -8.26
CA VAL A 341 -17.17 -1.14 -9.62
C VAL A 341 -16.56 -0.12 -10.60
N PRO A 342 -15.70 -0.50 -11.56
CA PRO A 342 -15.10 0.45 -12.48
C PRO A 342 -16.17 1.16 -13.30
N ILE A 343 -16.01 2.46 -13.58
CA ILE A 343 -17.03 3.25 -14.31
C ILE A 343 -17.35 2.62 -15.67
N SER A 344 -16.32 2.11 -16.35
CA SER A 344 -16.43 1.44 -17.65
C SER A 344 -17.23 0.14 -17.61
N GLN A 345 -17.35 -0.50 -16.45
CA GLN A 345 -18.05 -1.77 -16.23
C GLN A 345 -19.35 -1.60 -15.45
N ASN A 346 -19.61 -0.42 -14.89
CA ASN A 346 -20.80 -0.17 -14.10
C ASN A 346 -22.02 -0.09 -15.01
N ALA A 347 -22.86 -1.13 -14.96
CA ALA A 347 -24.09 -1.21 -15.75
C ALA A 347 -25.09 -0.09 -15.44
N GLY A 348 -25.01 0.51 -14.24
CA GLY A 348 -25.80 1.67 -13.86
C GLY A 348 -25.36 2.97 -14.53
N LEU A 349 -24.10 3.04 -14.98
CA LEU A 349 -23.47 4.25 -15.55
C LEU A 349 -23.38 4.22 -17.09
N GLU A 350 -23.73 3.10 -17.74
CA GLU A 350 -23.55 2.93 -19.20
C GLU A 350 -22.14 3.29 -19.72
N GLY A 351 -21.10 3.18 -18.87
CA GLY A 351 -19.70 3.44 -19.22
C GLY A 351 -19.23 4.90 -19.08
N ALA A 352 -20.01 5.80 -18.50
CA ALA A 352 -19.59 7.17 -18.19
C ALA A 352 -20.30 7.68 -16.94
N LEU A 353 -19.63 8.48 -16.11
CA LEU A 353 -20.27 9.13 -14.98
C LEU A 353 -20.55 10.60 -15.34
N ASN A 354 -21.77 11.06 -15.13
CA ASN A 354 -22.18 12.43 -15.43
C ASN A 354 -23.29 12.87 -14.47
N GLY A 355 -23.20 14.06 -13.87
CA GLY A 355 -24.29 14.53 -13.01
C GLY A 355 -23.88 15.57 -11.97
N PRO A 356 -24.85 16.05 -11.16
CA PRO A 356 -24.59 17.02 -10.12
C PRO A 356 -23.81 16.40 -8.95
N THR A 357 -22.88 17.19 -8.39
CA THR A 357 -22.16 16.86 -7.17
C THR A 357 -22.90 17.37 -5.92
N VAL A 358 -22.74 16.65 -4.80
CA VAL A 358 -23.25 17.06 -3.49
C VAL A 358 -22.13 16.96 -2.45
N TYR A 359 -21.89 18.03 -1.71
CA TYR A 359 -20.86 18.02 -0.67
C TYR A 359 -21.36 17.29 0.59
N GLY A 360 -20.59 16.29 1.06
CA GLY A 360 -20.94 15.44 2.20
C GLY A 360 -20.02 15.56 3.42
N GLY A 361 -19.00 16.42 3.38
CA GLY A 361 -18.01 16.51 4.47
C GLY A 361 -17.13 15.26 4.54
N TYR A 362 -16.82 14.77 5.75
CA TYR A 362 -15.90 13.63 5.93
C TYR A 362 -16.51 12.25 5.64
N GLY A 363 -17.84 12.08 5.66
CA GLY A 363 -18.47 10.82 5.27
C GLY A 363 -18.28 9.63 6.21
N CYS A 364 -17.71 9.84 7.40
CA CYS A 364 -17.51 8.77 8.38
C CYS A 364 -18.83 8.29 8.98
N PRO A 365 -18.92 7.04 9.48
CA PRO A 365 -20.16 6.49 10.02
C PRO A 365 -20.79 7.34 11.13
N SER A 366 -19.98 8.03 11.94
CA SER A 366 -20.41 8.99 12.96
C SER A 366 -21.17 10.20 12.41
N ASP A 367 -20.80 10.67 11.20
CA ASP A 367 -21.35 11.89 10.59
C ASP A 367 -22.40 11.60 9.51
N ARG A 368 -22.51 10.35 9.06
CA ARG A 368 -23.42 9.90 8.00
C ARG A 368 -24.83 10.45 8.15
N GLY A 369 -25.35 10.55 9.38
CA GLY A 369 -26.69 11.05 9.67
C GLY A 369 -26.92 12.53 9.34
N SER A 370 -25.86 13.31 9.12
CA SER A 370 -25.93 14.73 8.72
C SER A 370 -25.97 14.94 7.21
N ILE A 371 -25.59 13.91 6.43
CA ILE A 371 -25.49 13.98 4.97
C ILE A 371 -26.87 13.71 4.36
N PRO A 372 -27.35 14.57 3.43
CA PRO A 372 -28.64 14.34 2.77
C PRO A 372 -28.60 13.09 1.88
N ASN A 373 -29.75 12.41 1.77
CA ASN A 373 -29.92 11.33 0.79
C ASN A 373 -29.92 11.89 -0.64
N ALA A 374 -29.46 11.10 -1.61
CA ALA A 374 -29.46 11.47 -3.04
C ALA A 374 -30.84 11.89 -3.55
N SER A 375 -31.92 11.31 -3.00
CA SER A 375 -33.30 11.69 -3.32
C SER A 375 -33.65 13.17 -3.12
N THR A 376 -32.82 13.92 -2.37
CA THR A 376 -32.98 15.37 -2.20
C THR A 376 -32.69 16.17 -3.47
N LEU A 377 -31.95 15.62 -4.43
CA LEU A 377 -31.71 16.20 -5.75
C LEU A 377 -32.96 16.23 -6.63
N GLY A 378 -34.00 15.45 -6.28
CA GLY A 378 -35.20 15.32 -7.09
C GLY A 378 -34.98 14.42 -8.31
N GLN A 379 -35.69 14.72 -9.41
CA GLN A 379 -35.54 13.96 -10.65
C GLN A 379 -34.34 14.50 -11.43
N LEU A 380 -33.32 13.66 -11.61
CA LEU A 380 -32.16 13.93 -12.45
C LEU A 380 -32.52 13.83 -13.94
N ALA A 381 -31.71 14.45 -14.80
CA ALA A 381 -31.90 14.32 -16.25
C ALA A 381 -31.56 12.90 -16.74
N ASP A 382 -31.91 12.60 -17.99
CA ASP A 382 -31.54 11.32 -18.59
C ASP A 382 -30.01 11.16 -18.59
N ARG A 383 -29.51 10.05 -18.02
CA ARG A 383 -28.07 9.75 -17.83
C ARG A 383 -27.33 10.74 -16.92
N GLU A 384 -28.05 11.24 -15.92
CA GLU A 384 -27.44 11.91 -14.79
C GLU A 384 -27.48 11.04 -13.55
N GLU A 385 -26.35 11.01 -12.86
CA GLU A 385 -26.11 10.29 -11.63
C GLU A 385 -25.98 11.24 -10.43
N ALA A 386 -26.40 10.77 -9.26
CA ALA A 386 -26.17 11.47 -8.01
C ALA A 386 -24.76 11.18 -7.50
N ILE A 387 -23.93 12.22 -7.37
CA ILE A 387 -22.51 12.06 -7.01
C ILE A 387 -22.23 12.72 -5.65
N LEU A 388 -21.79 11.94 -4.68
CA LEU A 388 -21.40 12.48 -3.36
C LEU A 388 -19.92 12.84 -3.36
N VAL A 389 -19.56 14.03 -2.88
CA VAL A 389 -18.16 14.45 -2.70
C VAL A 389 -17.83 14.46 -1.21
N LEU A 390 -16.82 13.69 -0.82
CA LEU A 390 -16.35 13.50 0.54
C LEU A 390 -14.88 13.89 0.66
N GLN A 391 -14.41 14.09 1.89
CA GLN A 391 -12.98 14.33 2.19
C GLN A 391 -12.35 13.13 2.91
N ARG A 392 -11.07 12.82 2.66
CA ARG A 392 -10.33 11.69 3.30
C ARG A 392 -10.23 11.80 4.83
N GLY A 393 -10.15 13.01 5.39
CA GLY A 393 -9.94 13.27 6.83
C GLY A 393 -11.08 12.83 7.77
N PRO A 394 -11.16 13.39 9.00
CA PRO A 394 -10.38 14.54 9.49
C PRO A 394 -8.99 14.18 10.03
N LEU A 395 -7.93 14.54 9.29
CA LEU A 395 -6.55 14.50 9.79
C LEU A 395 -6.10 15.93 10.09
N GLY A 396 -5.71 16.23 11.33
CA GLY A 396 -5.26 17.56 11.74
C GLY A 396 -6.37 18.61 11.98
N ASP A 397 -7.63 18.29 11.69
CA ASP A 397 -8.77 19.20 11.93
C ASP A 397 -9.19 19.21 13.41
N LEU A 398 -8.74 20.23 14.14
CA LEU A 398 -9.05 20.42 15.56
C LEU A 398 -10.54 20.71 15.84
N SER A 399 -11.35 20.98 14.82
CA SER A 399 -12.80 21.16 14.98
C SER A 399 -13.54 19.83 15.12
N GLN A 400 -12.91 18.72 14.73
CA GLN A 400 -13.47 17.38 14.81
C GLN A 400 -13.00 16.66 16.08
N THR A 401 -13.90 15.87 16.65
CA THR A 401 -13.62 15.06 17.85
C THR A 401 -13.34 13.59 17.54
N GLN A 402 -13.52 13.19 16.29
CA GLN A 402 -13.31 11.83 15.80
C GLN A 402 -12.08 11.78 14.88
N GLY A 403 -11.48 10.60 14.75
CA GLY A 403 -10.43 10.36 13.77
C GLY A 403 -10.98 10.15 12.36
N ALA A 404 -10.08 10.03 11.39
CA ALA A 404 -10.41 9.58 10.05
C ALA A 404 -11.00 8.16 10.07
N CYS A 405 -11.79 7.86 9.04
CA CYS A 405 -12.39 6.56 8.76
C CYS A 405 -11.89 6.02 7.43
N PHE A 406 -12.06 4.73 7.21
CA PHE A 406 -11.61 4.03 6.01
C PHE A 406 -12.34 4.52 4.75
N PHE A 407 -11.69 4.38 3.58
CA PHE A 407 -12.31 4.68 2.30
C PHE A 407 -13.53 3.79 2.05
N SER A 408 -13.46 2.52 2.44
CA SER A 408 -14.60 1.60 2.35
C SER A 408 -15.81 2.06 3.16
N GLU A 409 -15.61 2.66 4.35
CA GLU A 409 -16.69 3.24 5.16
C GLU A 409 -17.32 4.48 4.51
N LYS A 410 -16.51 5.28 3.79
CA LYS A 410 -16.98 6.45 3.02
C LYS A 410 -17.79 6.02 1.79
N VAL A 411 -17.34 4.99 1.07
CA VAL A 411 -18.08 4.38 -0.05
C VAL A 411 -19.39 3.76 0.44
N GLU A 412 -19.37 3.04 1.56
CA GLU A 412 -20.58 2.50 2.19
C GLU A 412 -21.57 3.62 2.54
N THR A 413 -21.08 4.73 3.11
CA THR A 413 -21.90 5.92 3.41
C THR A 413 -22.62 6.43 2.16
N ALA A 414 -21.92 6.62 1.04
CA ALA A 414 -22.53 7.08 -0.21
C ALA A 414 -23.60 6.10 -0.72
N GLN A 415 -23.27 4.81 -0.75
CA GLN A 415 -24.17 3.75 -1.20
C GLN A 415 -25.45 3.68 -0.35
N LEU A 416 -25.32 3.76 0.98
CA LEU A 416 -26.46 3.73 1.90
C LEU A 416 -27.37 4.97 1.78
N LEU A 417 -26.81 6.10 1.36
CA LEU A 417 -27.55 7.33 1.12
C LEU A 417 -28.15 7.42 -0.30
N GLY A 418 -27.95 6.37 -1.10
CA GLY A 418 -28.55 6.19 -2.43
C GLY A 418 -27.87 6.99 -3.54
N TYR A 419 -26.61 7.40 -3.36
CA TYR A 419 -25.80 7.99 -4.43
C TYR A 419 -25.33 6.89 -5.40
N ASP A 420 -25.15 7.26 -6.67
CA ASP A 420 -24.73 6.35 -7.74
C ASP A 420 -23.20 6.24 -7.83
N ALA A 421 -22.49 7.27 -7.35
CA ALA A 421 -21.04 7.31 -7.24
C ALA A 421 -20.57 8.22 -6.09
N VAL A 422 -19.29 8.09 -5.73
CA VAL A 422 -18.64 8.94 -4.72
C VAL A 422 -17.26 9.41 -5.19
N ILE A 423 -16.94 10.67 -4.93
CA ILE A 423 -15.63 11.27 -5.10
C ILE A 423 -15.06 11.54 -3.71
N ILE A 424 -13.85 11.06 -3.44
CA ILE A 424 -13.16 11.26 -2.16
C ILE A 424 -11.93 12.14 -2.41
N ALA A 425 -12.02 13.38 -1.97
CA ALA A 425 -10.94 14.35 -2.08
C ALA A 425 -9.84 14.10 -1.04
N ASN A 426 -8.61 14.41 -1.42
CA ASN A 426 -7.46 14.36 -0.53
C ASN A 426 -7.59 15.40 0.63
N HIS A 427 -6.69 15.33 1.60
CA HIS A 427 -6.63 16.21 2.78
C HIS A 427 -5.41 17.14 2.74
N HIS A 428 -5.30 18.06 3.69
CA HIS A 428 -4.25 19.09 3.70
C HIS A 428 -2.85 18.50 3.76
N THR A 429 -2.63 17.45 4.55
CA THR A 429 -1.31 16.81 4.66
C THR A 429 -0.95 16.07 3.38
N GLY A 430 -1.90 15.34 2.77
CA GLY A 430 -1.68 14.65 1.50
C GLY A 430 -1.47 15.60 0.31
N ALA A 431 -1.93 16.84 0.44
CA ALA A 431 -1.67 17.94 -0.50
C ALA A 431 -0.41 18.75 -0.14
N LEU A 432 0.41 18.30 0.82
CA LEU A 432 1.59 18.99 1.36
C LEU A 432 1.34 20.46 1.71
N GLY A 433 0.22 20.75 2.37
CA GLY A 433 -0.14 22.13 2.74
C GLY A 433 -0.41 23.05 1.55
N GLY A 434 -0.71 22.48 0.37
CA GLY A 434 -1.01 23.20 -0.86
C GLY A 434 0.12 23.22 -1.89
N ASP A 435 1.28 22.63 -1.57
CA ASP A 435 2.38 22.48 -2.54
C ASP A 435 2.04 21.42 -3.62
N GLY A 436 1.19 20.45 -3.28
CA GLY A 436 0.63 19.45 -4.18
C GLY A 436 -0.90 19.48 -4.20
N PRO A 437 -1.54 20.55 -4.71
CA PRO A 437 -2.98 20.78 -4.51
C PRO A 437 -3.89 19.76 -5.23
N ASP A 438 -3.37 19.14 -6.30
CA ASP A 438 -4.08 18.20 -7.16
C ASP A 438 -3.70 16.73 -6.89
N THR A 439 -2.85 16.46 -5.90
CA THR A 439 -2.41 15.10 -5.56
C THR A 439 -3.57 14.32 -4.96
N TYR A 440 -3.72 13.07 -5.40
CA TYR A 440 -4.79 12.20 -4.95
C TYR A 440 -4.23 10.82 -4.62
N PHE A 441 -4.88 10.15 -3.68
CA PHE A 441 -4.53 8.80 -3.28
C PHE A 441 -5.78 7.92 -3.31
N CYS A 442 -5.76 6.92 -4.18
CA CYS A 442 -6.81 5.91 -4.34
C CYS A 442 -6.36 4.61 -3.67
N GLY A 443 -6.26 4.61 -2.35
CA GLY A 443 -5.71 3.45 -1.62
C GLY A 443 -6.54 2.17 -1.74
N GLY A 444 -5.86 1.04 -1.55
CA GLY A 444 -6.50 -0.26 -1.35
C GLY A 444 -7.24 -0.35 0.00
N GLN A 445 -8.28 -1.18 0.10
CA GLN A 445 -8.89 -1.58 1.37
C GLN A 445 -9.89 -2.74 1.21
N GLY A 446 -9.95 -3.60 2.22
CA GLY A 446 -11.03 -4.59 2.34
C GLY A 446 -12.36 -3.94 2.74
N HIS A 447 -13.45 -4.64 2.45
CA HIS A 447 -14.81 -4.23 2.78
C HIS A 447 -15.63 -5.45 3.20
N THR A 448 -16.65 -5.23 4.03
CA THR A 448 -17.54 -6.30 4.54
C THR A 448 -18.96 -6.20 3.97
N PHE A 449 -19.16 -5.34 2.96
CA PHE A 449 -20.43 -5.11 2.28
C PHE A 449 -20.29 -5.32 0.77
N ASP A 450 -21.41 -5.59 0.08
CA ASP A 450 -21.44 -5.71 -1.37
C ASP A 450 -21.32 -4.31 -2.01
N ILE A 451 -20.26 -4.09 -2.79
CA ILE A 451 -20.05 -2.82 -3.48
C ILE A 451 -20.89 -2.79 -4.76
N GLN A 452 -21.63 -1.70 -4.96
CA GLN A 452 -22.54 -1.50 -6.07
C GLN A 452 -22.29 -0.19 -6.83
N ILE A 453 -21.49 0.71 -6.26
CA ILE A 453 -21.24 2.04 -6.81
C ILE A 453 -19.76 2.17 -7.24
N SER A 454 -19.52 3.10 -8.16
CA SER A 454 -18.17 3.51 -8.54
C SER A 454 -17.63 4.56 -7.57
N ALA A 455 -16.33 4.51 -7.26
CA ALA A 455 -15.69 5.51 -6.41
C ALA A 455 -14.43 6.07 -7.09
N LEU A 456 -14.19 7.36 -6.88
CA LEU A 456 -13.02 8.09 -7.40
C LEU A 456 -12.30 8.83 -6.29
N CYS A 457 -11.00 9.08 -6.49
CA CYS A 457 -10.24 10.02 -5.68
C CYS A 457 -9.79 11.23 -6.51
N VAL A 458 -9.74 12.41 -5.89
CA VAL A 458 -9.30 13.67 -6.50
C VAL A 458 -8.43 14.47 -5.55
N GLY A 459 -7.71 15.45 -6.09
CA GLY A 459 -6.96 16.41 -5.29
C GLY A 459 -7.83 17.25 -4.36
N HIS A 460 -7.23 17.78 -3.31
CA HIS A 460 -7.96 18.61 -2.34
C HIS A 460 -8.48 19.90 -2.98
N ARG A 461 -7.73 20.51 -3.90
CA ARG A 461 -8.18 21.71 -4.64
C ARG A 461 -9.40 21.43 -5.50
N ALA A 462 -9.41 20.31 -6.22
CA ALA A 462 -10.54 19.90 -7.06
C ALA A 462 -11.87 19.90 -6.27
N MET A 463 -11.84 19.49 -5.00
CA MET A 463 -13.03 19.52 -4.15
C MET A 463 -13.59 20.93 -3.95
N HIS A 464 -12.74 21.93 -3.68
CA HIS A 464 -13.20 23.31 -3.50
C HIS A 464 -13.80 23.87 -4.78
N GLU A 465 -13.11 23.66 -5.90
CA GLU A 465 -13.51 24.20 -7.19
C GLU A 465 -14.84 23.58 -7.67
N LEU A 466 -15.11 22.30 -7.39
CA LEU A 466 -16.41 21.66 -7.68
C LEU A 466 -17.61 22.35 -7.00
N PHE A 467 -17.37 23.25 -6.04
CA PHE A 467 -18.40 24.01 -5.34
C PHE A 467 -18.18 25.52 -5.41
N ASP A 468 -17.39 26.02 -6.37
CA ASP A 468 -17.05 27.45 -6.54
C ASP A 468 -16.40 28.11 -5.30
N ASP A 469 -15.79 27.31 -4.42
CA ASP A 469 -15.13 27.79 -3.20
C ASP A 469 -13.63 28.01 -3.42
N ALA A 470 -13.06 28.98 -2.73
CA ALA A 470 -11.62 29.23 -2.78
C ALA A 470 -10.87 28.15 -2.01
N ASP A 471 -9.82 27.60 -2.62
CA ASP A 471 -8.98 26.58 -2.01
C ASP A 471 -8.31 27.06 -0.71
N ASN A 472 -8.22 26.15 0.25
CA ASN A 472 -7.56 26.41 1.53
C ASN A 472 -7.00 25.13 2.13
N PHE A 473 -5.73 25.18 2.56
CA PHE A 473 -5.00 24.05 3.13
C PHE A 473 -4.68 24.26 4.61
N THR A 474 -5.47 25.09 5.30
CA THR A 474 -5.29 25.40 6.72
C THR A 474 -6.58 25.30 7.51
N TYR A 475 -6.48 24.76 8.73
CA TYR A 475 -7.61 24.67 9.66
C TYR A 475 -7.81 25.94 10.52
N PRO A 476 -9.05 26.32 10.86
CA PRO A 476 -10.30 25.74 10.36
C PRO A 476 -10.51 26.08 8.89
N GLU A 477 -10.86 25.07 8.11
CA GLU A 477 -11.06 25.19 6.68
C GLU A 477 -12.42 25.81 6.38
N THR A 478 -12.49 26.65 5.35
CA THR A 478 -13.78 27.10 4.82
C THR A 478 -14.15 26.11 3.74
N VAL A 479 -15.23 25.37 3.95
CA VAL A 479 -15.74 24.35 3.04
C VAL A 479 -17.22 24.60 2.79
N PRO A 480 -17.80 24.02 1.71
CA PRO A 480 -19.23 24.11 1.47
C PRO A 480 -20.03 23.57 2.67
N ALA A 481 -21.25 24.08 2.86
CA ALA A 481 -22.15 23.45 3.82
C ALA A 481 -22.50 22.02 3.36
N VAL A 482 -22.61 21.07 4.29
CA VAL A 482 -23.08 19.71 3.95
C VAL A 482 -24.45 19.79 3.27
N GLY A 483 -24.55 19.15 2.10
CA GLY A 483 -25.72 19.19 1.22
C GLY A 483 -25.73 20.31 0.17
N THR A 484 -24.69 21.16 0.12
CA THR A 484 -24.49 22.06 -1.03
C THR A 484 -24.40 21.23 -2.31
N VAL A 485 -25.18 21.62 -3.31
CA VAL A 485 -25.10 21.08 -4.67
C VAL A 485 -24.10 21.92 -5.44
N GLY A 486 -23.08 21.28 -5.99
CA GLY A 486 -22.01 21.91 -6.76
C GLY A 486 -22.22 21.73 -8.26
N ASP A 487 -21.10 21.75 -8.96
CA ASP A 487 -21.03 21.61 -10.41
C ASP A 487 -21.63 20.31 -10.91
N ARG A 488 -22.04 20.35 -12.18
CA ARG A 488 -22.34 19.15 -12.94
C ARG A 488 -21.06 18.69 -13.60
N ILE A 489 -20.65 17.47 -13.29
CA ILE A 489 -19.44 16.91 -13.82
C ILE A 489 -19.71 15.86 -14.89
N GLY A 490 -18.74 15.67 -15.77
CA GLY A 490 -18.58 14.48 -16.59
C GLY A 490 -17.23 13.83 -16.28
N VAL A 491 -17.19 12.51 -16.19
CA VAL A 491 -15.97 11.74 -15.96
C VAL A 491 -15.75 10.77 -17.10
N THR A 492 -14.52 10.81 -17.63
CA THR A 492 -14.03 9.84 -18.60
C THR A 492 -12.94 8.99 -17.99
N THR A 493 -12.90 7.71 -18.34
CA THR A 493 -11.83 6.81 -17.91
C THR A 493 -10.93 6.45 -19.09
N GLN A 494 -9.65 6.29 -18.79
CA GLN A 494 -8.61 5.99 -19.77
C GLN A 494 -7.75 4.87 -19.20
N PHE A 495 -7.63 3.78 -19.97
CA PHE A 495 -6.69 2.72 -19.64
C PHE A 495 -5.27 3.29 -19.68
N ASP A 496 -4.55 3.21 -18.57
CA ASP A 496 -3.22 3.79 -18.40
C ASP A 496 -2.13 2.75 -18.11
N GLY A 497 -2.49 1.51 -17.74
CA GLY A 497 -1.51 0.43 -17.65
C GLY A 497 -1.88 -0.65 -16.64
N TRP A 498 -0.88 -1.45 -16.27
CA TRP A 498 -0.88 -2.39 -15.15
C TRP A 498 0.45 -2.22 -14.37
N GLY A 499 0.91 -0.98 -14.23
CA GLY A 499 2.31 -0.67 -13.91
C GLY A 499 3.33 -1.17 -14.96
N TYR A 500 4.59 -0.78 -14.80
CA TYR A 500 5.72 -1.30 -15.58
C TYR A 500 6.95 -1.49 -14.70
N VAL A 501 7.88 -2.29 -15.22
CA VAL A 501 9.13 -2.61 -14.52
C VAL A 501 10.19 -1.60 -14.90
N HIS A 502 10.77 -0.95 -13.89
CA HIS A 502 11.89 -0.03 -14.04
C HIS A 502 13.22 -0.78 -13.93
N LEU A 503 14.22 -0.33 -14.70
CA LEU A 503 15.61 -0.77 -14.57
C LEU A 503 16.49 0.46 -14.37
N TYR A 504 17.12 0.55 -13.20
CA TYR A 504 18.00 1.65 -12.80
C TYR A 504 19.47 1.23 -12.75
#